data_AF-A0A497FQF4-F1
#
_entry.id   AF-A0A497FQF4-F1
#
_cell.length_a   1.000
_cell.length_b   1.000
_cell.length_c   1.000
_cell.angle_alpha   90.00
_cell.angle_beta   90.00
_cell.angle_gamma   90.00
#
_symmetry.space_group_name_H-M   'P 1'
#
loop_
_entity.id
_entity.type
_entity.pdbx_description
1 polymer ?
#
loop_
_entity_poly.entity_id
_entity_poly.type
_entity_poly.pdbx_seq_one_letter_code
_entity_poly.pdbx_strand_id
1 'polypeptide(L)'
;MHVALTGLHSFTRDLVELIESLKALNIIPPEKLYMYADALPPHYTMVRCPGRKPITYNQGTVWRCIEYAREIIKWVKKTISQEES
;
A
#
# COMPACT_ATOMS: atom_id res chain seq x y z
N MET A 1 6.61 -6.08 -19.57
CA MET A 1 5.76 -6.02 -20.77
C MET A 1 4.29 -6.09 -20.30
N HIS A 2 3.45 -5.17 -20.77
CA HIS A 2 2.01 -5.01 -20.51
C HIS A 2 1.52 -4.58 -19.10
N VAL A 3 1.76 -3.31 -18.74
CA VAL A 3 0.83 -2.57 -17.85
C VAL A 3 0.06 -1.52 -18.67
N ALA A 4 0.70 -0.93 -19.68
CA ALA A 4 0.16 0.15 -20.50
C ALA A 4 -1.00 -0.24 -21.46
N LEU A 5 -1.41 -1.52 -21.53
CA LEU A 5 -2.35 -1.99 -22.58
C LEU A 5 -3.62 -2.69 -22.09
N THR A 6 -3.75 -3.04 -20.81
CA THR A 6 -4.89 -3.87 -20.35
C THR A 6 -5.73 -3.25 -19.24
N GLY A 7 -5.29 -2.17 -18.58
CA GLY A 7 -5.96 -1.63 -17.38
C GLY A 7 -6.09 -2.64 -16.22
N LEU A 8 -5.47 -3.81 -16.36
CA LEU A 8 -5.49 -4.89 -15.39
C LEU A 8 -4.19 -4.81 -14.60
N HIS A 9 -4.23 -4.04 -13.52
CA HIS A 9 -3.26 -4.20 -12.45
C HIS A 9 -3.35 -5.65 -11.96
N SER A 10 -2.21 -6.32 -11.76
CA SER A 10 -2.17 -7.57 -11.02
C SER A 10 -2.98 -7.34 -9.74
N PHE A 11 -4.12 -8.03 -9.58
CA PHE A 11 -4.93 -7.91 -8.37
C PHE A 11 -4.17 -8.62 -7.24
N THR A 12 -3.14 -7.94 -6.75
CA THR A 12 -2.23 -8.44 -5.73
C THR A 12 -2.72 -7.96 -4.37
N ARG A 13 -2.56 -8.82 -3.37
CA ARG A 13 -2.79 -8.46 -1.96
C ARG A 13 -1.55 -7.81 -1.35
N ASP A 14 -0.49 -7.65 -2.14
CA ASP A 14 0.76 -7.01 -1.74
C ASP A 14 0.77 -5.54 -2.15
N LEU A 15 0.72 -4.66 -1.16
CA LEU A 15 0.71 -3.22 -1.38
C LEU A 15 2.06 -2.70 -1.88
N VAL A 16 3.16 -3.40 -1.60
CA VAL A 16 4.50 -3.07 -2.10
C VAL A 16 4.56 -3.30 -3.61
N GLU A 17 4.08 -4.45 -4.06
CA GLU A 17 4.01 -4.78 -5.49
C GLU A 17 3.12 -3.79 -6.26
N LEU A 18 1.98 -3.40 -5.67
CA LEU A 18 1.09 -2.41 -6.24
C LEU A 18 1.78 -1.05 -6.42
N ILE A 19 2.45 -0.55 -5.38
CA ILE A 19 3.16 0.73 -5.41
C ILE A 19 4.33 0.66 -6.40
N GLU A 20 5.07 -0.46 -6.46
CA GLU A 20 6.16 -0.64 -7.41
C GLU A 20 5.69 -0.62 -8.87
N SER A 21 4.50 -1.19 -9.13
CA SER A 21 3.91 -1.20 -10.47
C SER A 21 3.67 0.21 -11.04
N LEU A 22 3.51 1.22 -10.17
CA LEU A 22 3.32 2.62 -10.57
C LEU A 22 4.54 3.20 -11.31
N LYS A 23 5.75 2.66 -11.07
CA LYS A 23 6.95 3.07 -11.81
C LYS A 23 6.83 2.80 -13.31
N ALA A 24 6.06 1.79 -13.71
CA ALA A 24 5.78 1.52 -15.13
C ALA A 24 4.97 2.65 -15.80
N LEU A 25 4.33 3.51 -15.00
CA LEU A 25 3.59 4.69 -15.44
C LEU A 25 4.40 5.99 -15.24
N ASN A 26 5.71 5.90 -14.98
CA ASN A 26 6.59 7.03 -14.61
C ASN A 26 6.19 7.75 -13.30
N ILE A 27 5.33 7.16 -12.48
CA ILE A 27 5.02 7.67 -11.14
C ILE A 27 6.05 7.08 -10.18
N ILE A 28 6.85 7.94 -9.55
CA ILE A 28 7.93 7.53 -8.63
C ILE A 28 7.42 7.65 -7.18
N PRO A 29 7.16 6.53 -6.48
CA PRO A 29 6.71 6.57 -5.10
C PRO A 29 7.86 6.92 -4.14
N PRO A 30 7.62 7.75 -3.11
CA PRO A 30 8.61 7.98 -2.05
C PRO A 30 8.95 6.71 -1.28
N GLU A 31 10.22 6.54 -0.92
CA GLU A 31 10.74 5.35 -0.20
C GLU A 31 9.95 5.02 1.07
N LYS A 32 9.53 6.06 1.83
CA LYS A 32 8.71 5.89 3.04
C LYS A 32 7.41 5.10 2.82
N LEU A 33 6.83 5.16 1.62
CA LEU A 33 5.59 4.46 1.32
C LEU A 33 5.80 2.95 1.20
N TYR A 34 6.98 2.51 0.79
CA TYR A 34 7.33 1.09 0.76
C TYR A 34 7.36 0.51 2.17
N MET A 35 7.94 1.25 3.13
CA MET A 35 7.92 0.85 4.55
C MET A 35 6.51 0.74 5.11
N TYR A 36 5.63 1.69 4.76
CA TYR A 36 4.23 1.67 5.18
C TYR A 36 3.45 0.53 4.52
N ALA A 37 3.72 0.28 3.24
CA ALA A 37 3.08 -0.77 2.46
C ALA A 37 3.49 -2.17 2.90
N ASP A 38 4.72 -2.37 3.37
CA ASP A 38 5.18 -3.65 3.93
C ASP A 38 4.61 -3.89 5.35
N ALA A 39 4.38 -2.83 6.12
CA ALA A 39 3.89 -2.93 7.49
C ALA A 39 2.40 -3.34 7.61
N LEU A 40 1.57 -3.06 6.59
CA LEU A 40 0.11 -3.27 6.64
C LEU A 40 -0.36 -4.73 6.31
N PRO A 41 0.21 -5.45 5.32
CA PRO A 41 -0.21 -6.79 4.91
C PRO A 41 -0.24 -7.86 6.02
N PRO A 42 0.68 -7.86 7.02
CA PRO A 42 0.60 -8.79 8.13
C PRO A 42 -0.72 -8.65 8.91
N HIS A 43 -1.25 -7.44 9.06
CA HIS A 43 -2.52 -7.19 9.76
C HIS A 43 -3.72 -7.73 8.98
N TYR A 44 -3.74 -7.57 7.66
CA TYR A 44 -4.78 -8.13 6.80
C TYR A 44 -4.78 -9.66 6.84
N THR A 45 -3.59 -10.27 6.78
CA THR A 45 -3.41 -11.73 6.81
C THR A 45 -3.87 -12.32 8.14
N MET A 46 -3.56 -11.65 9.27
CA MET A 46 -3.97 -12.10 10.61
C MET A 46 -5.49 -12.12 10.81
N VAL A 47 -6.21 -11.13 10.26
CA VAL A 47 -7.68 -11.10 10.33
C VAL A 47 -8.31 -12.25 9.53
N ARG A 48 -7.69 -12.65 8.42
CA ARG A 48 -8.24 -13.67 7.50
C ARG A 48 -7.79 -15.10 7.83
N CYS A 49 -6.67 -15.29 8.51
CA CYS A 49 -6.08 -16.59 8.81
C CYS A 49 -5.91 -16.79 10.33
N PRO A 50 -6.97 -17.16 11.07
CA PRO A 50 -6.88 -17.47 12.49
C PRO A 50 -5.98 -18.71 12.69
N GLY A 51 -4.91 -18.58 13.49
CA GLY A 51 -3.97 -19.68 13.78
C GLY A 51 -2.49 -19.28 13.74
N ARG A 52 -2.14 -18.10 13.22
CA ARG A 52 -0.79 -17.53 13.35
C ARG A 52 -0.63 -16.81 14.70
N LYS A 53 0.62 -16.67 15.18
CA LYS A 53 0.95 -15.98 16.44
C LYS A 53 0.20 -14.64 16.51
N PRO A 54 -0.56 -14.36 17.59
CA PRO A 54 -1.34 -13.15 17.67
C PRO A 54 -0.43 -11.93 17.70
N ILE A 55 -0.61 -11.02 16.75
CA ILE A 55 -0.09 -9.65 16.86
C ILE A 55 -0.86 -9.01 18.01
N THR A 56 -0.17 -8.57 19.06
CA THR A 56 -0.81 -7.82 20.14
C THR A 56 -1.16 -6.42 19.62
N TYR A 57 -2.45 -6.16 19.46
CA TYR A 57 -2.94 -4.83 19.13
C TYR A 57 -2.95 -3.98 20.40
N ASN A 58 -1.95 -3.11 20.52
CA ASN A 58 -1.98 -2.00 21.47
C ASN A 58 -2.35 -0.71 20.73
N GLN A 59 -2.68 0.35 21.48
CA GLN A 59 -3.06 1.64 20.90
C GLN A 59 -1.99 2.18 19.94
N GLY A 60 -0.70 2.01 20.24
CA GLY A 60 0.40 2.46 19.39
C GLY A 60 0.46 1.73 18.04
N THR A 61 0.19 0.43 18.00
CA THR A 61 0.09 -0.34 16.75
C THR A 61 -1.10 0.11 15.92
N VAL A 62 -2.27 0.31 16.56
CA VAL A 62 -3.47 0.80 15.86
C VAL A 62 -3.22 2.18 15.24
N TRP A 63 -2.63 3.11 16.01
CA TRP A 63 -2.32 4.46 15.53
C TRP A 63 -1.35 4.43 14.35
N ARG A 64 -0.27 3.63 14.43
CA ARG A 64 0.67 3.49 13.33
C ARG A 64 0.01 2.96 12.06
N CYS A 65 -0.84 1.94 12.16
CA CYS A 65 -1.56 1.42 10.99
C CYS A 65 -2.45 2.49 10.33
N ILE A 66 -3.17 3.27 11.14
CA ILE A 66 -4.03 4.36 10.64
C ILE A 66 -3.18 5.44 9.97
N GLU A 67 -2.07 5.85 10.59
CA GLU A 67 -1.19 6.88 10.04
C GLU A 67 -0.51 6.42 8.74
N TYR A 68 -0.05 5.17 8.66
CA TYR A 68 0.52 4.59 7.45
C TYR A 68 -0.51 4.59 6.30
N ALA A 69 -1.73 4.15 6.57
CA ALA A 69 -2.80 4.18 5.58
C ALA A 69 -3.14 5.62 5.14
N ARG A 70 -3.20 6.57 6.08
CA ARG A 70 -3.45 8.00 5.80
C ARG A 70 -2.38 8.60 4.90
N GLU A 71 -1.11 8.35 5.18
CA GLU A 71 0.00 8.87 4.38
C GLU A 71 0.00 8.31 2.96
N ILE A 72 -0.31 7.02 2.79
CA ILE A 72 -0.48 6.41 1.47
C ILE A 72 -1.64 7.07 0.71
N ILE A 73 -2.82 7.18 1.34
CA ILE A 73 -4.00 7.82 0.71
C ILE A 73 -3.72 9.27 0.34
N LYS A 74 -3.08 10.03 1.24
CA LYS A 74 -2.71 11.43 1.01
C LYS A 74 -1.78 11.56 -0.18
N TRP A 75 -0.77 10.70 -0.29
CA TRP A 75 0.12 10.70 -1.43
C TRP A 75 -0.62 10.36 -2.73
N VAL A 76 -1.42 9.29 -2.75
CA VAL A 76 -2.19 8.90 -3.96
C VAL A 76 -3.09 10.04 -4.42
N LYS A 77 -3.84 10.67 -3.51
CA LYS A 77 -4.69 11.82 -3.84
C LYS A 77 -3.90 12.99 -4.42
N LYS A 78 -2.74 13.29 -3.83
CA LYS A 78 -1.86 14.35 -4.34
C LYS A 78 -1.38 14.01 -5.75
N THR A 79 -0.92 12.78 -6.00
CA THR A 79 -0.44 12.35 -7.31
C THR A 79 -1.52 12.51 -8.38
N ILE A 80 -2.74 12.02 -8.12
CA ILE A 80 -3.87 12.15 -9.06
C ILE A 80 -4.21 13.62 -9.32
N SER A 81 -4.24 14.46 -8.28
CA SER A 81 -4.50 15.90 -8.45
C SER A 81 -3.38 16.68 -9.15
N GLN A 82 -2.21 16.09 -9.39
CA GLN A 82 -1.13 16.71 -10.16
C GLN A 82 -1.10 16.23 -11.62
N GLU A 83 -1.77 15.13 -11.96
CA GLU A 83 -1.93 14.66 -13.35
C GLU A 83 -3.06 15.38 -14.11
N GLU A 84 -3.99 16.02 -13.39
CA GLU A 84 -5.13 16.77 -13.94
C GLU A 84 -4.83 18.27 -14.19
N SER A 85 -3.56 18.68 -14.23
CA SER A 85 -3.10 20.06 -14.54
C SER A 85 -1.95 20.05 -15.53
#